data_AF-A0A963BE94-F1
#
_entry.id   AF-A0A963BE94-F1
#
_cell.length_a   1.000
_cell.length_b   1.000
_cell.length_c   1.000
_cell.angle_alpha   90.00
_cell.angle_beta   90.00
_cell.angle_gamma   90.00
#
_symmetry.space_group_name_H-M   'P 1'
#
loop_
_entity.id
_entity.type
_entity.pdbx_description
1 polymer ?
#
loop_
_entity_poly.entity_id
_entity_poly.type
_entity_poly.pdbx_seq_one_letter_code
_entity_poly.pdbx_strand_id
1 'polypeptide(L)'
;MYEEKTPVYIEPFWNRFPYFFTFPASPRMLPATIGLSLAVALSPFTLMGALLSLLATLVFLRVAYGVLELQVDGQIDPPRLDDPVFRDGYSLPTKQWIVLLILIGLVYSAYRYLGPTAAVIVGIIVTLAIPASVIVLASTHRVLAAANPVLLVRMMIAIGFPYLAVFVLLLLLNGASVTAAGWFQAHLPGLLGEWIVGFIGFHYTLSMFVLMGYMVYQYHERLGLTPSGPEGSKPPPENSGWSRYRRFMEEENYPAATEALQALMEDEPNNLEYPQLMHRLLRLTADPATVGQQAATLLDRLVSAGKVAQAAEIMEESWPEDEPLHPVEPETHLPLAQVLRQRQSHRQALGLISGFHRRHPGHIDTAELYLLAAQIYAEDQGNDAAARKILDFGIRLLGDDPAVQALEFYRSALSA
;
A
#
# COMPACT_ATOMS: atom_id res chain seq x y z
N MET A 1 -19.17 23.25 -25.17
CA MET A 1 -17.80 22.98 -24.69
C MET A 1 -17.94 22.33 -23.34
N TYR A 2 -17.83 21.00 -23.28
CA TYR A 2 -17.71 20.29 -22.01
C TYR A 2 -16.22 20.14 -21.76
N GLU A 3 -15.71 20.83 -20.73
CA GLU A 3 -14.38 20.59 -20.20
C GLU A 3 -14.33 19.15 -19.68
N GLU A 4 -13.59 18.32 -20.40
CA GLU A 4 -13.22 16.96 -20.03
C GLU A 4 -12.33 17.04 -18.78
N LYS A 5 -12.92 16.81 -17.61
CA LYS A 5 -12.18 16.79 -16.34
C LYS A 5 -11.64 15.38 -16.12
N THR A 6 -10.32 15.26 -16.23
CA THR A 6 -9.51 14.08 -15.94
C THR A 6 -9.83 13.48 -14.56
N PRO A 7 -9.82 12.14 -14.42
CA PRO A 7 -9.93 11.49 -13.12
C PRO A 7 -8.78 11.92 -12.20
N VAL A 8 -9.10 12.22 -10.94
CA VAL A 8 -8.12 12.66 -9.94
C VAL A 8 -7.39 11.43 -9.42
N TYR A 9 -6.20 11.15 -9.96
CA TYR A 9 -5.28 10.17 -9.41
C TYR A 9 -4.96 10.49 -7.95
N ILE A 10 -5.38 9.62 -7.02
CA ILE A 10 -5.01 9.73 -5.61
C ILE A 10 -3.68 9.01 -5.43
N GLU A 11 -2.63 9.80 -5.24
CA GLU A 11 -1.28 9.30 -5.00
C GLU A 11 -1.24 8.37 -3.78
N PRO A 12 -0.51 7.24 -3.84
CA PRO A 12 -0.41 6.38 -2.68
C PRO A 12 0.27 7.04 -1.49
N PHE A 13 -0.18 6.76 -0.25
CA PHE A 13 0.39 7.40 0.95
C PHE A 13 1.91 7.19 1.07
N TRP A 14 2.45 6.06 0.60
CA TRP A 14 3.88 5.79 0.68
C TRP A 14 4.74 6.69 -0.22
N ASN A 15 4.15 7.33 -1.23
CA ASN A 15 4.84 8.36 -2.01
C ASN A 15 4.77 9.75 -1.34
N ARG A 16 3.89 9.91 -0.33
CA ARG A 16 3.65 11.18 0.39
C ARG A 16 4.20 11.22 1.82
N PHE A 17 5.10 10.30 2.21
CA PHE A 17 5.67 10.29 3.56
C PHE A 17 6.21 11.66 4.02
N PRO A 18 7.01 12.40 3.22
CA PRO A 18 7.53 13.69 3.64
C PRO A 18 6.43 14.69 4.01
N TYR A 19 5.29 14.64 3.32
CA TYR A 19 4.16 15.52 3.57
C TYR A 19 3.55 15.28 4.96
N PHE A 20 3.33 14.03 5.39
CA PHE A 20 2.73 13.74 6.71
C PHE A 20 3.60 14.23 7.89
N PHE A 21 4.92 14.14 7.75
CA PHE A 21 5.87 14.61 8.77
C PHE A 21 6.09 16.13 8.73
N THR A 22 5.99 16.76 7.55
CA THR A 22 6.13 18.22 7.45
C THR A 22 4.82 18.97 7.73
N PHE A 23 3.67 18.28 7.68
CA PHE A 23 2.36 18.89 7.91
C PHE A 23 2.24 19.63 9.25
N PRO A 24 2.64 19.06 10.41
CA PRO A 24 2.57 19.78 11.68
C PRO A 24 3.55 20.96 11.74
N ALA A 25 4.62 20.91 10.94
CA ALA A 25 5.59 21.99 10.78
C ALA A 25 5.17 23.05 9.75
N SER A 26 3.99 22.91 9.13
CA SER A 26 3.47 23.92 8.21
C SER A 26 3.20 25.24 8.94
N PRO A 27 3.34 26.41 8.28
CA PRO A 27 3.11 27.72 8.91
C PRO A 27 1.73 27.89 9.55
N ARG A 28 0.73 27.14 9.09
CA ARG A 28 -0.65 27.19 9.59
C ARG A 28 -0.86 26.36 10.86
N MET A 29 -0.15 25.23 11.00
CA MET A 29 -0.30 24.30 12.13
C MET A 29 0.78 24.46 13.20
N LEU A 30 1.95 24.97 12.81
CA LEU A 30 3.11 25.17 13.70
C LEU A 30 2.77 26.03 14.94
N PRO A 31 2.01 27.14 14.85
CA PRO A 31 1.65 27.92 16.03
C PRO A 31 0.80 27.13 17.04
N ALA A 32 -0.11 26.28 16.58
CA ALA A 32 -0.92 25.43 17.47
C ALA A 32 -0.07 24.37 18.16
N THR A 33 0.81 23.69 17.43
CA THR A 33 1.70 22.66 17.99
C THR A 33 2.69 23.26 19.00
N ILE A 34 3.30 24.41 18.70
CA ILE A 34 4.20 25.12 19.63
C ILE A 34 3.44 25.67 20.84
N GLY A 35 2.33 26.37 20.62
CA GLY A 35 1.59 27.04 21.68
C GLY A 35 0.99 26.05 22.68
N LEU A 36 0.38 24.97 22.21
CA LEU A 36 -0.22 23.95 23.07
C LEU A 36 0.84 23.12 23.80
N SER A 37 1.96 22.77 23.15
CA SER A 37 3.05 22.07 23.83
C SER A 37 3.70 22.94 24.91
N LEU A 38 3.84 24.24 24.67
CA LEU A 38 4.34 25.18 25.66
C LEU A 38 3.36 25.35 26.83
N ALA A 39 2.05 25.38 26.57
CA ALA A 39 1.03 25.43 27.61
C ALA A 39 1.07 24.18 28.52
N VAL A 40 1.32 23.01 27.95
CA VAL A 40 1.54 21.78 28.72
C VAL A 40 2.83 21.89 29.55
N ALA A 41 3.94 22.34 28.96
CA ALA A 41 5.21 22.47 29.68
C ALA A 41 5.19 23.51 30.80
N LEU A 42 4.42 24.60 30.64
CA LEU A 42 4.24 25.62 31.68
C LEU A 42 3.26 25.18 32.78
N SER A 43 2.58 24.03 32.61
CA SER A 43 1.62 23.56 33.60
C SER A 43 2.34 23.12 34.87
N PRO A 44 1.99 23.68 36.04
CA PRO A 44 2.66 23.31 37.28
C PRO A 44 2.40 21.83 37.63
N PHE A 45 3.34 21.18 38.32
CA PHE A 45 3.17 19.83 38.91
C PHE A 45 2.18 19.82 40.09
N THR A 46 0.95 20.25 39.84
CA THR A 46 -0.15 20.40 40.79
C THR A 46 -1.44 19.90 40.12
N LEU A 47 -2.50 19.71 40.90
CA LEU A 47 -3.81 19.35 40.34
C LEU A 47 -4.29 20.37 39.30
N MET A 48 -4.02 21.66 39.53
CA MET A 48 -4.37 22.73 38.58
C MET A 48 -3.59 22.58 37.27
N GLY A 49 -2.29 22.33 37.31
CA GLY A 49 -1.51 22.15 36.09
C GLY A 49 -1.83 20.84 35.36
N ALA A 50 -2.14 19.76 36.07
CA ALA A 50 -2.66 18.55 35.44
C ALA A 50 -3.98 18.82 34.69
N LEU A 51 -4.87 19.65 35.26
CA LEU A 51 -6.10 20.06 34.60
C LEU A 51 -5.83 20.94 33.37
N LEU A 52 -4.88 21.89 33.46
CA LEU A 52 -4.47 22.73 32.32
C LEU A 52 -3.84 21.90 31.20
N SER A 53 -2.98 20.95 31.54
CA SER A 53 -2.38 20.01 30.60
C SER A 53 -3.44 19.15 29.91
N LEU A 54 -4.40 18.62 30.69
CA LEU A 54 -5.51 17.85 30.14
C LEU A 54 -6.35 18.70 29.17
N LEU A 55 -6.68 19.94 29.54
CA LEU A 55 -7.40 20.87 28.67
C LEU A 55 -6.60 21.16 27.38
N ALA A 56 -5.31 21.43 27.48
CA ALA A 56 -4.45 21.65 26.32
C ALA A 56 -4.39 20.42 25.41
N THR A 57 -4.30 19.21 25.97
CA THR A 57 -4.36 17.95 25.21
C THR A 57 -5.73 17.75 24.55
N LEU A 58 -6.84 18.09 25.22
CA LEU A 58 -8.17 17.99 24.63
C LEU A 58 -8.35 18.98 23.47
N VAL A 59 -7.86 20.21 23.62
CA VAL A 59 -7.84 21.21 22.53
C VAL A 59 -6.97 20.70 21.38
N PHE A 60 -5.79 20.15 21.66
CA PHE A 60 -4.92 19.58 20.65
C PHE A 60 -5.57 18.41 19.91
N LEU A 61 -6.16 17.44 20.63
CA LEU A 61 -6.88 16.32 20.04
C LEU A 61 -8.05 16.79 19.19
N ARG A 62 -8.73 17.87 19.59
CA ARG A 62 -9.80 18.46 18.78
C ARG A 62 -9.27 18.98 17.44
N VAL A 63 -8.13 19.65 17.45
CA VAL A 63 -7.45 20.09 16.22
C VAL A 63 -7.04 18.88 15.38
N ALA A 64 -6.45 17.85 15.99
CA ALA A 64 -6.04 16.64 15.29
C ALA A 64 -7.22 15.90 14.62
N TYR A 65 -8.36 15.76 15.31
CA TYR A 65 -9.58 15.19 14.74
C TYR A 65 -10.15 16.02 13.59
N GLY A 66 -10.18 17.35 13.73
CA GLY A 66 -10.65 18.22 12.64
C GLY A 66 -9.76 18.10 11.40
N VAL A 67 -8.44 18.03 11.59
CA VAL A 67 -7.51 17.75 10.48
C VAL A 67 -7.77 16.37 9.87
N LEU A 68 -8.01 15.35 10.68
CA LEU A 68 -8.33 14.01 10.17
C LEU A 68 -9.62 14.02 9.33
N GLU A 69 -10.68 14.69 9.79
CA GLU A 69 -11.94 14.83 9.03
C GLU A 69 -11.72 15.53 7.69
N LEU A 70 -10.98 16.64 7.68
CA LEU A 70 -10.61 17.34 6.45
C LEU A 70 -9.82 16.43 5.50
N GLN A 71 -8.90 15.63 6.03
CA GLN A 71 -8.10 14.70 5.23
C GLN A 71 -8.96 13.56 4.67
N VAL A 72 -9.93 13.04 5.44
CA VAL A 72 -10.93 12.05 4.97
C VAL A 72 -11.71 12.61 3.78
N ASP A 73 -12.07 13.90 3.85
CA ASP A 73 -12.73 14.62 2.77
C ASP A 73 -11.79 14.98 1.61
N GLY A 74 -10.51 14.62 1.65
CA GLY A 74 -9.55 14.91 0.58
C GLY A 74 -8.99 16.33 0.59
N GLN A 75 -9.22 17.10 1.66
CA GLN A 75 -8.61 18.40 1.85
C GLN A 75 -7.18 18.23 2.38
N ILE A 76 -6.25 18.20 1.44
CA ILE A 76 -4.82 17.93 1.70
C ILE A 76 -4.11 19.20 2.20
N ASP A 77 -4.65 20.40 2.00
CA ASP A 77 -3.99 21.60 2.49
C ASP A 77 -4.12 21.76 4.01
N PRO A 78 -3.06 22.21 4.72
CA PRO A 78 -3.17 22.51 6.14
C PRO A 78 -4.26 23.56 6.38
N PRO A 79 -5.25 23.29 7.24
CA PRO A 79 -6.34 24.23 7.49
C PRO A 79 -5.84 25.44 8.29
N ARG A 80 -6.63 26.49 8.28
CA ARG A 80 -6.40 27.65 9.15
C ARG A 80 -7.12 27.40 10.48
N LEU A 81 -6.58 27.88 11.59
CA LEU A 81 -7.16 27.61 12.92
C LEU A 81 -8.53 28.27 13.13
N ASP A 82 -8.93 29.21 12.26
CA ASP A 82 -10.23 29.87 12.24
C ASP A 82 -11.31 29.13 11.43
N ASP A 83 -10.94 28.02 10.79
CA ASP A 83 -11.81 27.18 9.95
C ASP A 83 -13.06 26.70 10.73
N PRO A 84 -14.25 26.73 10.11
CA PRO A 84 -15.48 26.20 10.70
C PRO A 84 -15.36 24.78 11.27
N VAL A 85 -14.52 23.93 10.67
CA VAL A 85 -14.30 22.56 11.13
C VAL A 85 -13.73 22.49 12.54
N PHE A 86 -13.25 23.59 13.11
CA PHE A 86 -12.78 23.69 14.50
C PHE A 86 -13.82 24.27 15.47
N ARG A 87 -14.95 24.78 14.99
CA ARG A 87 -16.01 25.39 15.80
C ARG A 87 -17.06 24.39 16.28
N ASP A 88 -17.36 23.36 15.49
CA ASP A 88 -18.40 22.35 15.79
C ASP A 88 -17.79 20.99 16.17
N GLY A 89 -18.36 20.20 17.09
CA GLY A 89 -17.88 18.82 17.31
C GLY A 89 -16.84 18.58 18.43
N TYR A 90 -16.83 19.40 19.49
CA TYR A 90 -16.05 19.18 20.74
C TYR A 90 -16.23 17.80 21.40
N SER A 91 -17.23 17.02 20.97
CA SER A 91 -17.50 15.69 21.51
C SER A 91 -16.51 14.60 21.06
N LEU A 92 -15.71 14.80 20.00
CA LEU A 92 -14.85 13.72 19.48
C LEU A 92 -13.70 13.33 20.43
N PRO A 93 -12.91 14.26 20.98
CA PRO A 93 -11.86 13.89 21.93
C PRO A 93 -12.41 13.19 23.18
N THR A 94 -13.54 13.66 23.71
CA THR A 94 -14.18 13.06 24.89
C THR A 94 -14.73 11.67 24.58
N LYS A 95 -15.34 11.48 23.40
CA LYS A 95 -15.76 10.15 22.92
C LYS A 95 -14.58 9.20 22.77
N GLN A 96 -13.42 9.67 22.27
CA GLN A 96 -12.22 8.82 22.14
C GLN A 96 -11.75 8.31 23.49
N TRP A 97 -11.75 9.15 24.52
CA TRP A 97 -11.43 8.71 25.87
C TRP A 97 -12.39 7.63 26.38
N ILE A 98 -13.69 7.75 26.09
CA ILE A 98 -14.67 6.69 26.43
C ILE A 98 -14.35 5.38 25.70
N VAL A 99 -14.02 5.45 24.40
CA VAL A 99 -13.61 4.26 23.64
C VAL A 99 -12.36 3.62 24.23
N LEU A 100 -11.33 4.42 24.54
CA LEU A 100 -10.10 3.93 25.17
C LEU A 100 -10.39 3.28 26.54
N LEU A 101 -11.27 3.85 27.35
CA LEU A 101 -11.68 3.24 28.63
C LEU A 101 -12.37 1.89 28.43
N ILE A 102 -13.21 1.74 27.40
CA ILE A 102 -13.83 0.45 27.04
C ILE A 102 -12.75 -0.57 26.64
N LEU A 103 -11.81 -0.17 25.79
CA LEU A 103 -10.73 -1.05 25.32
C LEU A 103 -9.75 -1.44 26.44
N ILE A 104 -9.40 -0.50 27.33
CA ILE A 104 -8.59 -0.78 28.53
C ILE A 104 -9.36 -1.69 29.49
N GLY A 105 -10.66 -1.46 29.66
CA GLY A 105 -11.54 -2.33 30.45
C GLY A 105 -11.56 -3.76 29.92
N LEU A 106 -11.52 -3.93 28.60
CA LEU A 106 -11.39 -5.25 27.96
C LEU A 106 -10.06 -5.93 28.34
N VAL A 107 -8.92 -5.24 28.22
CA VAL A 107 -7.61 -5.77 28.61
C VAL A 107 -7.57 -6.13 30.10
N TYR A 108 -8.10 -5.25 30.95
CA TYR A 108 -8.17 -5.48 32.40
C TYR A 108 -9.07 -6.67 32.75
N SER A 109 -10.20 -6.84 32.05
CA SER A 109 -11.06 -8.00 32.25
C SER A 109 -10.37 -9.30 31.81
N ALA A 110 -9.64 -9.29 30.69
CA ALA A 110 -8.83 -10.42 30.25
C ALA A 110 -7.76 -10.78 31.30
N TYR A 111 -7.08 -9.78 31.86
CA TYR A 111 -6.14 -9.98 32.97
C TYR A 111 -6.82 -10.63 34.18
N ARG A 112 -7.99 -10.11 34.58
CA ARG A 112 -8.68 -10.56 35.79
C ARG A 112 -9.24 -11.98 35.67
N TYR A 113 -9.78 -12.35 34.51
CA TYR A 113 -10.53 -13.60 34.32
C TYR A 113 -9.74 -14.69 33.57
N LEU A 114 -8.82 -14.33 32.68
CA LEU A 114 -8.05 -15.26 31.84
C LEU A 114 -6.54 -15.29 32.19
N GLY A 115 -6.09 -14.35 33.02
CA GLY A 115 -4.71 -14.25 33.51
C GLY A 115 -3.80 -13.36 32.66
N PRO A 116 -2.52 -13.22 33.06
CA PRO A 116 -1.59 -12.25 32.48
C PRO A 116 -1.29 -12.47 30.99
N THR A 117 -1.10 -13.73 30.58
CA THR A 117 -0.78 -14.06 29.19
C THR A 117 -1.91 -13.68 28.23
N ALA A 118 -3.16 -13.95 28.63
CA ALA A 118 -4.33 -13.54 27.84
C ALA A 118 -4.45 -12.01 27.76
N ALA A 119 -4.14 -11.29 28.84
CA ALA A 119 -4.13 -9.83 28.84
C ALA A 119 -3.12 -9.25 27.85
N VAL A 120 -1.93 -9.85 27.73
CA VAL A 120 -0.91 -9.45 26.75
C VAL A 120 -1.43 -9.65 25.33
N ILE A 121 -2.00 -10.82 25.02
CA ILE A 121 -2.56 -11.11 23.69
C ILE A 121 -3.68 -10.12 23.34
N VAL A 122 -4.62 -9.91 24.25
CA VAL A 122 -5.72 -8.95 24.08
C VAL A 122 -5.18 -7.52 23.94
N GLY A 123 -4.14 -7.16 24.70
CA GLY A 123 -3.47 -5.87 24.62
C GLY A 123 -2.86 -5.61 23.25
N ILE A 124 -2.21 -6.60 22.64
CA ILE A 124 -1.67 -6.51 21.28
C ILE A 124 -2.80 -6.27 20.26
N ILE A 125 -3.88 -7.05 20.35
CA ILE A 125 -5.05 -6.90 19.46
C ILE A 125 -5.69 -5.51 19.62
N VAL A 126 -5.87 -5.05 20.86
CA VAL A 126 -6.42 -3.72 21.16
C VAL A 126 -5.52 -2.64 20.59
N THR A 127 -4.20 -2.77 20.72
CA THR A 127 -3.22 -1.81 20.20
C THR A 127 -3.31 -1.71 18.68
N LEU A 128 -3.40 -2.87 18.00
CA LEU A 128 -3.65 -2.95 16.56
C LEU A 128 -4.99 -2.31 16.15
N ALA A 129 -5.97 -2.30 17.05
CA ALA A 129 -7.30 -1.76 16.81
C ALA A 129 -7.45 -0.25 17.07
N ILE A 130 -6.49 0.39 17.76
CA ILE A 130 -6.56 1.84 18.07
C ILE A 130 -6.70 2.70 16.81
N PRO A 131 -5.90 2.53 15.73
CA PRO A 131 -6.01 3.38 14.54
C PRO A 131 -7.36 3.23 13.84
N ALA A 132 -7.82 1.99 13.67
CA ALA A 132 -9.16 1.71 13.14
C ALA A 132 -10.26 2.34 14.01
N SER A 133 -10.10 2.32 15.33
CA SER A 133 -11.05 2.91 16.27
C SER A 133 -11.13 4.43 16.14
N VAL A 134 -9.98 5.12 16.03
CA VAL A 134 -9.91 6.57 15.78
C VAL A 134 -10.59 6.93 14.46
N ILE A 135 -10.31 6.17 13.39
CA ILE A 135 -10.92 6.38 12.08
C ILE A 135 -12.45 6.20 12.14
N VAL A 136 -12.91 5.06 12.67
CA VAL A 136 -14.35 4.77 12.78
C VAL A 136 -15.04 5.82 13.64
N LEU A 137 -14.39 6.32 14.70
CA LEU A 137 -14.93 7.37 15.53
C LEU A 137 -15.07 8.69 14.77
N ALA A 138 -14.06 9.07 13.99
CA ALA A 138 -14.11 10.27 13.16
C ALA A 138 -15.21 10.18 12.10
N SER A 139 -15.37 9.03 11.42
CA SER A 139 -16.37 8.88 10.37
C SER A 139 -17.81 8.72 10.89
N THR A 140 -18.01 8.06 12.04
CA THR A 140 -19.36 7.73 12.53
C THR A 140 -19.83 8.61 13.68
N HIS A 141 -18.93 9.31 14.36
CA HIS A 141 -19.14 10.03 15.62
C HIS A 141 -19.80 9.19 16.74
N ARG A 142 -19.78 7.85 16.64
CA ARG A 142 -20.44 6.93 17.57
C ARG A 142 -19.43 6.10 18.34
N VAL A 143 -19.43 6.26 19.67
CA VAL A 143 -18.54 5.53 20.60
C VAL A 143 -18.66 4.01 20.44
N LEU A 144 -19.89 3.49 20.42
CA LEU A 144 -20.12 2.04 20.32
C LEU A 144 -19.67 1.47 18.98
N ALA A 145 -19.75 2.26 17.89
CA ALA A 145 -19.23 1.84 16.60
C ALA A 145 -17.69 1.76 16.63
N ALA A 146 -17.04 2.77 17.21
CA ALA A 146 -15.59 2.83 17.36
C ALA A 146 -15.00 1.79 18.34
N ALA A 147 -15.84 1.13 19.14
CA ALA A 147 -15.46 0.02 20.01
C ALA A 147 -15.94 -1.35 19.48
N ASN A 148 -16.65 -1.39 18.35
CA ASN A 148 -17.23 -2.63 17.82
C ASN A 148 -16.16 -3.47 17.09
N PRO A 149 -15.77 -4.64 17.61
CA PRO A 149 -14.67 -5.44 17.03
C PRO A 149 -14.95 -5.85 15.58
N VAL A 150 -16.21 -6.11 15.21
CA VAL A 150 -16.57 -6.50 13.84
C VAL A 150 -16.33 -5.34 12.87
N LEU A 151 -16.71 -4.13 13.26
CA LEU A 151 -16.53 -2.94 12.43
C LEU A 151 -15.04 -2.59 12.30
N LEU A 152 -14.28 -2.70 13.40
CA LEU A 152 -12.84 -2.46 13.40
C LEU A 152 -12.10 -3.47 12.51
N VAL A 153 -12.42 -4.76 12.61
CA VAL A 153 -11.82 -5.80 11.74
C VAL A 153 -12.21 -5.58 10.28
N ARG A 154 -13.48 -5.25 9.98
CA ARG A 154 -13.92 -4.94 8.62
C ARG A 154 -13.15 -3.74 8.04
N MET A 155 -12.93 -2.70 8.83
CA MET A 155 -12.12 -1.54 8.46
C MET A 155 -10.68 -1.94 8.10
N MET A 156 -10.05 -2.76 8.96
CA MET A 156 -8.68 -3.25 8.73
C MET A 156 -8.57 -4.08 7.45
N ILE A 157 -9.52 -4.98 7.23
CA ILE A 157 -9.55 -5.84 6.04
C ILE A 157 -9.79 -5.03 4.77
N ALA A 158 -10.67 -4.02 4.82
CA ALA A 158 -10.97 -3.16 3.66
C ALA A 158 -9.76 -2.36 3.18
N ILE A 159 -8.93 -1.88 4.13
CA ILE A 159 -7.65 -1.23 3.80
C ILE A 159 -6.63 -2.28 3.33
N GLY A 160 -6.53 -3.42 4.03
CA GLY A 160 -5.66 -4.54 3.69
C GLY A 160 -4.23 -4.39 4.21
N PHE A 161 -3.25 -4.98 3.51
CA PHE A 161 -1.82 -4.93 3.86
C PHE A 161 -1.27 -3.52 4.20
N PRO A 162 -1.67 -2.44 3.51
CA PRO A 162 -1.17 -1.11 3.81
C PRO A 162 -1.56 -0.60 5.23
N TYR A 163 -2.61 -1.15 5.84
CA TYR A 163 -2.94 -0.89 7.24
C TYR A 163 -1.83 -1.34 8.19
N LEU A 164 -1.24 -2.53 7.94
CA LEU A 164 -0.14 -3.05 8.74
C LEU A 164 1.11 -2.18 8.62
N ALA A 165 1.39 -1.65 7.43
CA ALA A 165 2.50 -0.73 7.24
C ALA A 165 2.32 0.55 8.07
N VAL A 166 1.12 1.14 8.06
CA VAL A 166 0.78 2.30 8.90
C VAL A 166 0.86 1.96 10.39
N PHE A 167 0.40 0.77 10.79
CA PHE A 167 0.51 0.30 12.17
C PHE A 167 1.95 0.10 12.64
N VAL A 168 2.81 -0.50 11.81
CA VAL A 168 4.24 -0.65 12.13
C VAL A 168 4.90 0.73 12.22
N LEU A 169 4.58 1.64 11.30
CA LEU A 169 5.08 3.01 11.36
C LEU A 169 4.63 3.73 12.64
N LEU A 170 3.37 3.54 13.05
CA LEU A 170 2.83 4.05 14.32
C LEU A 170 3.63 3.52 15.53
N LEU A 171 3.94 2.22 15.56
CA LEU A 171 4.74 1.63 16.63
C LEU A 171 6.17 2.20 16.65
N LEU A 172 6.81 2.30 15.48
CA LEU A 172 8.15 2.87 15.36
C LEU A 172 8.18 4.33 15.82
N LEU A 173 7.18 5.12 15.41
CA LEU A 173 7.13 6.53 15.75
C LEU A 173 6.80 6.77 17.22
N ASN A 174 5.91 5.96 17.80
CA ASN A 174 5.63 6.01 19.23
C ASN A 174 6.87 5.61 20.05
N GLY A 175 7.55 4.53 19.65
CA GLY A 175 8.80 4.10 20.27
C GLY A 175 9.91 5.16 20.17
N ALA A 176 10.06 5.79 19.01
CA ALA A 176 10.98 6.91 18.80
C ALA A 176 10.63 8.10 19.71
N SER A 177 9.34 8.46 19.81
CA SER A 177 8.87 9.53 20.68
C SER A 177 9.17 9.27 22.16
N VAL A 178 8.92 8.06 22.65
CA VAL A 178 9.19 7.67 24.04
C VAL A 178 10.70 7.67 24.33
N THR A 179 11.49 7.14 23.40
CA THR A 179 12.96 7.11 23.54
C THR A 179 13.55 8.52 23.52
N ALA A 180 13.10 9.38 22.60
CA ALA A 180 13.48 10.78 22.55
C ALA A 180 13.08 11.51 23.83
N ALA A 181 11.86 11.28 24.34
CA ALA A 181 11.41 11.86 25.59
C ALA A 181 12.31 11.49 26.77
N GLY A 182 12.67 10.21 26.91
CA GLY A 182 13.59 9.75 27.94
C GLY A 182 14.98 10.39 27.82
N TRP A 183 15.50 10.51 26.60
CA TRP A 183 16.80 11.14 26.35
C TRP A 183 16.79 12.64 26.71
N PHE A 184 15.78 13.39 26.26
CA PHE A 184 15.66 14.83 26.52
C PHE A 184 15.42 15.12 28.00
N GLN A 185 14.61 14.34 28.71
CA GLN A 185 14.41 14.52 30.15
C GLN A 185 15.70 14.26 30.95
N ALA A 186 16.53 13.32 30.51
CA ALA A 186 17.81 13.01 31.17
C ALA A 186 18.89 14.09 30.93
N HIS A 187 18.94 14.69 29.75
CA HIS A 187 20.03 15.60 29.35
C HIS A 187 19.65 17.10 29.33
N LEU A 188 18.36 17.42 29.26
CA LEU A 188 17.81 18.77 29.23
C LEU A 188 16.67 18.90 30.26
N PRO A 189 16.95 18.75 31.57
CA PRO A 189 15.93 18.85 32.59
C PRO A 189 15.33 20.28 32.69
N GLY A 190 14.05 20.35 33.05
CA GLY A 190 13.30 21.59 33.23
C GLY A 190 12.41 21.95 32.04
N LEU A 191 11.91 23.19 32.05
CA LEU A 191 10.86 23.66 31.14
C LEU A 191 11.18 23.42 29.65
N LEU A 192 12.44 23.65 29.25
CA LEU A 192 12.86 23.48 27.86
C LEU A 192 12.77 22.01 27.41
N GLY A 193 13.19 21.07 28.26
CA GLY A 193 13.05 19.64 27.97
C GLY A 193 11.60 19.21 27.89
N GLU A 194 10.78 19.60 28.88
CA GLU A 194 9.35 19.30 28.89
C GLU A 194 8.63 19.85 27.67
N TRP A 195 8.97 21.07 27.25
CA TRP A 195 8.43 21.68 26.05
C TRP A 195 8.84 20.93 24.78
N ILE A 196 10.13 20.59 24.62
CA ILE A 196 10.62 19.82 23.47
C ILE A 196 9.91 18.46 23.40
N VAL A 197 9.77 17.77 24.52
CA VAL A 197 9.07 16.48 24.58
C VAL A 197 7.59 16.62 24.20
N GLY A 198 6.90 17.62 24.75
CA GLY A 198 5.52 17.91 24.40
C GLY A 198 5.36 18.28 22.92
N PHE A 199 6.28 19.08 22.38
CA PHE A 199 6.29 19.47 20.97
C PHE A 199 6.47 18.26 20.05
N ILE A 200 7.45 17.39 20.33
CA ILE A 200 7.68 16.14 19.58
C ILE A 200 6.43 15.24 19.65
N GLY A 201 5.85 15.08 20.84
CA GLY A 201 4.64 14.26 21.03
C GLY A 201 3.44 14.77 20.24
N PHE A 202 3.16 16.08 20.29
CA PHE A 202 2.09 16.70 19.51
C PHE A 202 2.38 16.67 18.01
N HIS A 203 3.61 16.91 17.60
CA HIS A 203 4.02 16.82 16.20
C HIS A 203 3.72 15.43 15.63
N TYR A 204 4.20 14.37 16.28
CA TYR A 204 3.97 13.00 15.82
C TYR A 204 2.50 12.58 15.89
N THR A 205 1.78 12.99 16.94
CA THR A 205 0.35 12.70 17.02
C THR A 205 -0.40 13.34 15.85
N LEU A 206 -0.11 14.60 15.51
CA LEU A 206 -0.76 15.26 14.38
C LEU A 206 -0.41 14.59 13.05
N SER A 207 0.87 14.24 12.82
CA SER A 207 1.28 13.46 11.64
C SER A 207 0.49 12.16 11.49
N MET A 208 0.19 11.48 12.60
CA MET A 208 -0.58 10.25 12.57
C MET A 208 -2.04 10.47 12.24
N PHE A 209 -2.66 11.53 12.74
CA PHE A 209 -4.03 11.89 12.35
C PHE A 209 -4.13 12.26 10.87
N VAL A 210 -3.14 12.98 10.33
CA VAL A 210 -3.07 13.30 8.90
C VAL A 210 -2.92 12.01 8.08
N LEU A 211 -2.00 11.13 8.45
CA LEU A 211 -1.78 9.85 7.77
C LEU A 211 -3.04 8.97 7.79
N MET A 212 -3.70 8.86 8.95
CA MET A 212 -4.95 8.09 9.07
C MET A 212 -6.07 8.69 8.22
N GLY A 213 -6.27 10.01 8.25
CA GLY A 213 -7.28 10.68 7.43
C GLY A 213 -6.99 10.51 5.93
N TYR A 214 -5.72 10.66 5.53
CA TYR A 214 -5.31 10.45 4.14
C TYR A 214 -5.48 8.99 3.70
N MET A 215 -5.20 8.02 4.58
CA MET A 215 -5.43 6.60 4.29
C MET A 215 -6.91 6.33 4.05
N VAL A 216 -7.80 6.93 4.84
CA VAL A 216 -9.24 6.84 4.60
C VAL A 216 -9.60 7.49 3.27
N TYR A 217 -9.03 8.65 2.94
CA TYR A 217 -9.24 9.27 1.64
C TYR A 217 -8.70 8.42 0.50
N GLN A 218 -7.56 7.75 0.64
CA GLN A 218 -7.01 6.89 -0.41
C GLN A 218 -7.87 5.63 -0.60
N TYR A 219 -8.39 5.05 0.48
CA TYR A 219 -9.21 3.83 0.45
C TYR A 219 -10.72 4.12 0.60
N HIS A 220 -11.17 5.37 0.43
CA HIS A 220 -12.54 5.84 0.71
C HIS A 220 -13.58 4.97 0.02
N GLU A 221 -13.22 4.64 -1.19
CA GLU A 221 -13.91 3.80 -2.13
C GLU A 221 -14.09 2.35 -1.66
N ARG A 222 -13.06 1.72 -1.06
CA ARG A 222 -13.18 0.37 -0.47
C ARG A 222 -13.98 0.37 0.82
N LEU A 223 -14.07 1.54 1.46
CA LEU A 223 -14.80 1.77 2.71
C LEU A 223 -16.26 2.15 2.47
N GLY A 224 -16.68 2.34 1.21
CA GLY A 224 -18.01 2.81 0.86
C GLY A 224 -18.29 4.25 1.33
N LEU A 225 -17.23 5.06 1.47
CA LEU A 225 -17.29 6.47 1.84
C LEU A 225 -17.13 7.33 0.59
N THR A 226 -17.92 8.40 0.49
CA THR A 226 -17.77 9.44 -0.55
C THR A 226 -17.19 10.69 0.10
N PRO A 227 -15.91 11.03 -0.14
CA PRO A 227 -15.30 12.26 0.35
C PRO A 227 -16.09 13.47 -0.14
N SER A 228 -16.28 14.45 0.74
CA SER A 228 -16.94 15.72 0.36
C SER A 228 -16.08 16.54 -0.61
N GLY A 229 -14.76 16.28 -0.63
CA GLY A 229 -13.78 17.00 -1.44
C GLY A 229 -13.50 18.42 -0.92
N PRO A 230 -12.41 19.09 -1.34
CA PRO A 230 -12.28 20.55 -1.14
C PRO A 230 -13.52 21.30 -1.67
N GLU A 231 -13.93 22.40 -1.03
CA GLU A 231 -15.06 23.23 -1.49
C GLU A 231 -14.92 23.53 -3.00
N GLY A 232 -15.71 22.85 -3.83
CA GLY A 232 -15.66 22.92 -5.30
C GLY A 232 -15.33 21.62 -6.03
N SER A 233 -14.84 20.57 -5.38
CA SER A 233 -14.78 19.23 -5.97
C SER A 233 -16.10 18.52 -5.73
N LYS A 234 -16.87 18.38 -6.80
CA LYS A 234 -18.01 17.47 -6.83
C LYS A 234 -17.52 16.05 -6.46
N PRO A 235 -18.38 15.20 -5.85
CA PRO A 235 -18.12 13.76 -5.82
C PRO A 235 -17.68 13.33 -7.23
N PRO A 236 -16.76 12.35 -7.39
CA PRO A 236 -16.49 11.79 -8.70
C PRO A 236 -17.86 11.49 -9.29
N PRO A 237 -18.20 12.08 -10.45
CA PRO A 237 -19.58 12.12 -10.90
C PRO A 237 -20.16 10.71 -10.82
N GLU A 238 -21.46 10.59 -10.55
CA GLU A 238 -22.17 9.30 -10.58
C GLU A 238 -21.89 8.51 -11.89
N ASN A 239 -21.37 9.22 -12.91
CA ASN A 239 -20.85 8.76 -14.19
C ASN A 239 -19.30 8.74 -14.34
N SER A 240 -18.48 8.66 -13.30
CA SER A 240 -17.03 8.45 -13.46
C SER A 240 -16.79 7.05 -14.08
N GLY A 241 -15.74 6.89 -14.90
CA GLY A 241 -15.44 5.60 -15.53
C GLY A 241 -15.33 4.46 -14.52
N TRP A 242 -14.78 4.75 -13.34
CA TRP A 242 -14.63 3.80 -12.24
C TRP A 242 -15.93 3.50 -11.49
N SER A 243 -16.77 4.52 -11.26
CA SER A 243 -18.11 4.33 -10.70
C SER A 243 -18.98 3.46 -11.62
N ARG A 244 -18.87 3.66 -12.95
CA ARG A 244 -19.52 2.81 -13.96
C ARG A 244 -19.00 1.38 -13.90
N TYR A 245 -17.68 1.19 -13.88
CA TYR A 245 -17.07 -0.13 -13.73
C TYR A 245 -17.60 -0.87 -12.49
N ARG A 246 -17.63 -0.22 -11.32
CA ARG A 246 -18.16 -0.82 -10.09
C ARG A 246 -19.63 -1.17 -10.16
N ARG A 247 -20.47 -0.24 -10.63
CA ARG A 247 -21.89 -0.49 -10.77
C ARG A 247 -22.12 -1.72 -11.65
N PHE A 248 -21.40 -1.81 -12.76
CA PHE A 248 -21.50 -2.97 -13.65
C PHE A 248 -20.93 -4.26 -13.02
N MET A 249 -19.91 -4.18 -12.18
CA MET A 249 -19.44 -5.33 -11.39
C MET A 249 -20.45 -5.79 -10.34
N GLU A 250 -21.13 -4.87 -9.66
CA GLU A 250 -22.21 -5.15 -8.68
C GLU A 250 -23.47 -5.72 -9.36
N GLU A 251 -23.77 -5.23 -10.55
CA GLU A 251 -24.87 -5.72 -11.39
C GLU A 251 -24.51 -7.03 -12.14
N GLU A 252 -23.30 -7.58 -11.95
CA GLU A 252 -22.73 -8.72 -12.69
C GLU A 252 -22.77 -8.53 -14.23
N ASN A 253 -22.87 -7.28 -14.69
CA ASN A 253 -22.85 -6.88 -16.08
C ASN A 253 -21.40 -6.74 -16.57
N TYR A 254 -20.73 -7.88 -16.71
CA TYR A 254 -19.33 -7.89 -17.05
C TYR A 254 -18.96 -7.25 -18.41
N PRO A 255 -19.76 -7.38 -19.49
CA PRO A 255 -19.45 -6.69 -20.75
C PRO A 255 -19.35 -5.17 -20.57
N ALA A 256 -20.29 -4.58 -19.84
CA ALA A 256 -20.28 -3.14 -19.57
C ALA A 256 -19.16 -2.73 -18.59
N ALA A 257 -18.78 -3.62 -17.66
CA ALA A 257 -17.61 -3.42 -16.81
C ALA A 257 -16.31 -3.40 -17.63
N THR A 258 -16.18 -4.28 -18.63
CA THR A 258 -15.03 -4.33 -19.54
C THR A 258 -14.90 -3.03 -20.32
N GLU A 259 -15.98 -2.54 -20.93
CA GLU A 259 -15.96 -1.27 -21.66
C GLU A 259 -15.60 -0.08 -20.74
N ALA A 260 -16.16 -0.04 -19.53
CA ALA A 260 -15.87 1.01 -18.57
C ALA A 260 -14.39 1.00 -18.14
N LEU A 261 -13.80 -0.18 -17.96
CA LEU A 261 -12.40 -0.33 -17.58
C LEU A 261 -11.44 -0.06 -18.75
N GLN A 262 -11.85 -0.37 -19.98
CA GLN A 262 -11.10 -0.04 -21.19
C GLN A 262 -11.00 1.48 -21.37
N ALA A 263 -12.10 2.20 -21.16
CA ALA A 263 -12.09 3.67 -21.17
C ALA A 263 -11.13 4.25 -20.12
N LEU A 264 -11.08 3.67 -18.91
CA LEU A 264 -10.12 4.09 -17.88
C LEU A 264 -8.67 3.84 -18.26
N MET A 265 -8.38 2.75 -18.99
CA MET A 265 -7.04 2.45 -19.50
C MET A 265 -6.61 3.41 -20.60
N GLU A 266 -7.55 3.96 -21.37
CA GLU A 266 -7.30 5.00 -22.37
C GLU A 266 -7.06 6.37 -21.68
N ASP A 267 -7.84 6.68 -20.66
CA ASP A 267 -7.73 7.94 -19.89
C ASP A 267 -6.43 8.00 -19.04
N GLU A 268 -5.99 6.86 -18.47
CA GLU A 268 -4.77 6.77 -17.66
C GLU A 268 -3.82 5.67 -18.14
N PRO A 269 -3.07 5.89 -19.24
CA PRO A 269 -2.20 4.86 -19.84
C PRO A 269 -1.09 4.35 -18.91
N ASN A 270 -0.66 5.20 -17.96
CA ASN A 270 0.43 4.90 -17.02
C ASN A 270 -0.04 4.14 -15.76
N ASN A 271 -1.35 3.93 -15.59
CA ASN A 271 -1.87 3.23 -14.43
C ASN A 271 -1.73 1.71 -14.60
N LEU A 272 -0.86 1.10 -13.80
CA LEU A 272 -0.58 -0.34 -13.86
C LEU A 272 -1.65 -1.20 -13.19
N GLU A 273 -2.59 -0.63 -12.43
CA GLU A 273 -3.65 -1.40 -11.77
C GLU A 273 -4.80 -1.75 -12.72
N TYR A 274 -5.17 -0.86 -13.64
CA TYR A 274 -6.29 -1.09 -14.56
C TYR A 274 -6.07 -2.29 -15.48
N PRO A 275 -4.89 -2.49 -16.12
CA PRO A 275 -4.59 -3.69 -16.87
C PRO A 275 -4.72 -4.99 -16.05
N GLN A 276 -4.34 -4.96 -14.77
CA GLN A 276 -4.46 -6.13 -13.88
C GLN A 276 -5.92 -6.44 -13.52
N LEU A 277 -6.75 -5.40 -13.34
CA LEU A 277 -8.18 -5.56 -13.14
C LEU A 277 -8.86 -6.08 -14.40
N MET A 278 -8.42 -5.60 -15.57
CA MET A 278 -8.91 -6.05 -16.88
C MET A 278 -8.61 -7.52 -17.08
N HIS A 279 -7.38 -7.94 -16.79
CA HIS A 279 -6.97 -9.33 -16.85
C HIS A 279 -7.85 -10.22 -15.95
N ARG A 280 -8.11 -9.82 -14.70
CA ARG A 280 -9.01 -10.54 -13.79
C ARG A 280 -10.45 -10.63 -14.31
N LEU A 281 -10.97 -9.55 -14.91
CA LEU A 281 -12.32 -9.51 -15.48
C LEU A 281 -12.44 -10.43 -16.70
N LEU A 282 -11.45 -10.42 -17.59
CA LEU A 282 -11.45 -11.25 -18.79
C LEU A 282 -11.34 -12.73 -18.44
N ARG A 283 -10.63 -13.10 -17.37
CA ARG A 283 -10.62 -14.49 -16.88
C ARG A 283 -11.99 -15.02 -16.49
N LEU A 284 -12.93 -14.14 -16.13
CA LEU A 284 -14.30 -14.51 -15.78
C LEU A 284 -15.23 -14.61 -16.99
N THR A 285 -14.88 -13.94 -18.10
CA THR A 285 -15.88 -13.54 -19.11
C THR A 285 -15.47 -13.80 -20.55
N ALA A 286 -14.17 -13.85 -20.81
CA ALA A 286 -13.60 -14.02 -22.14
C ALA A 286 -13.10 -15.45 -22.35
N ASP A 287 -12.87 -15.77 -23.62
CA ASP A 287 -12.26 -17.01 -24.04
C ASP A 287 -10.76 -17.04 -23.68
N PRO A 288 -10.18 -18.24 -23.45
CA PRO A 288 -8.78 -18.39 -23.03
C PRO A 288 -7.77 -17.72 -23.97
N ALA A 289 -8.07 -17.64 -25.27
CA ALA A 289 -7.21 -17.00 -26.25
C ALA A 289 -7.10 -15.48 -26.03
N THR A 290 -8.23 -14.80 -25.82
CA THR A 290 -8.26 -13.35 -25.52
C THR A 290 -7.57 -13.03 -24.20
N VAL A 291 -7.76 -13.89 -23.18
CA VAL A 291 -7.06 -13.77 -21.89
C VAL A 291 -5.55 -13.88 -22.08
N GLY A 292 -5.08 -14.85 -22.85
CA GLY A 292 -3.66 -15.04 -23.15
C GLY A 292 -3.05 -13.84 -23.87
N GLN A 293 -3.73 -13.29 -24.87
CA GLN A 293 -3.23 -12.13 -25.61
C GLN A 293 -3.09 -10.88 -24.71
N GLN A 294 -4.10 -10.61 -23.87
CA GLN A 294 -4.05 -9.51 -22.91
C GLN A 294 -3.00 -9.73 -21.82
N ALA A 295 -2.84 -10.98 -21.35
CA ALA A 295 -1.80 -11.33 -20.40
C ALA A 295 -0.41 -11.06 -20.99
N ALA A 296 -0.15 -11.43 -22.25
CA ALA A 296 1.13 -11.15 -22.91
C ALA A 296 1.48 -9.65 -22.91
N THR A 297 0.53 -8.78 -23.30
CA THR A 297 0.73 -7.32 -23.28
C THR A 297 0.92 -6.77 -21.86
N LEU A 298 0.25 -7.36 -20.86
CA LEU A 298 0.40 -6.98 -19.47
C LEU A 298 1.79 -7.32 -18.92
N LEU A 299 2.35 -8.48 -19.29
CA LEU A 299 3.69 -8.89 -18.89
C LEU A 299 4.73 -7.88 -19.36
N ASP A 300 4.67 -7.45 -20.61
CA ASP A 300 5.59 -6.45 -21.17
C ASP A 300 5.51 -5.12 -20.39
N ARG A 301 4.30 -4.61 -20.14
CA ARG A 301 4.11 -3.38 -19.35
C ARG A 301 4.68 -3.47 -17.95
N LEU A 302 4.51 -4.62 -17.28
CA LEU A 302 5.00 -4.81 -15.92
C LEU A 302 6.51 -4.93 -15.85
N VAL A 303 7.13 -5.64 -16.81
CA VAL A 303 8.58 -5.76 -16.88
C VAL A 303 9.23 -4.43 -17.23
N SER A 304 8.68 -3.68 -18.20
CA SER A 304 9.14 -2.33 -18.55
C SER A 304 8.99 -1.33 -17.40
N ALA A 305 8.04 -1.56 -16.49
CA ALA A 305 7.88 -0.79 -15.24
C ALA A 305 8.76 -1.28 -14.07
N GLY A 306 9.65 -2.25 -14.29
CA GLY A 306 10.52 -2.84 -13.27
C GLY A 306 9.83 -3.79 -12.29
N LYS A 307 8.56 -4.15 -12.52
CA LYS A 307 7.74 -5.02 -11.66
C LYS A 307 7.79 -6.49 -12.10
N VAL A 308 9.00 -7.01 -12.36
CA VAL A 308 9.21 -8.35 -12.93
C VAL A 308 8.63 -9.48 -12.05
N ALA A 309 8.68 -9.32 -10.72
CA ALA A 309 8.09 -10.29 -9.79
C ALA A 309 6.56 -10.41 -9.94
N GLN A 310 5.87 -9.29 -10.14
CA GLN A 310 4.42 -9.27 -10.38
C GLN A 310 4.07 -9.84 -11.76
N ALA A 311 4.91 -9.58 -12.77
CA ALA A 311 4.75 -10.21 -14.08
C ALA A 311 4.84 -11.74 -13.98
N ALA A 312 5.81 -12.27 -13.21
CA ALA A 312 5.96 -13.71 -13.00
C ALA A 312 4.71 -14.32 -12.32
N GLU A 313 4.12 -13.64 -11.34
CA GLU A 313 2.87 -14.08 -10.69
C GLU A 313 1.70 -14.20 -11.68
N ILE A 314 1.49 -13.16 -12.49
CA ILE A 314 0.41 -13.17 -13.49
C ILE A 314 0.64 -14.27 -14.52
N MET A 315 1.89 -14.50 -14.92
CA MET A 315 2.24 -15.56 -15.85
C MET A 315 2.00 -16.95 -15.27
N GLU A 316 2.34 -17.16 -13.99
CA GLU A 316 2.06 -18.42 -13.28
C GLU A 316 0.54 -18.67 -13.21
N GLU A 317 -0.25 -17.64 -12.90
CA GLU A 317 -1.72 -17.71 -12.81
C GLU A 317 -2.41 -17.91 -14.16
N SER A 318 -1.80 -17.44 -15.24
CA SER A 318 -2.37 -17.41 -16.60
C SER A 318 -1.77 -18.45 -17.53
N TRP A 319 -0.95 -19.36 -17.01
CA TRP A 319 -0.25 -20.35 -17.82
C TRP A 319 -1.25 -21.34 -18.45
N PRO A 320 -1.39 -21.39 -19.79
CA PRO A 320 -2.37 -22.28 -20.41
C PRO A 320 -1.91 -23.74 -20.36
N GLU A 321 -2.87 -24.67 -20.39
CA GLU A 321 -2.55 -26.11 -20.47
C GLU A 321 -2.04 -26.52 -21.87
N ASP A 322 -2.55 -25.88 -22.93
CA ASP A 322 -2.32 -26.28 -24.32
C ASP A 322 -1.15 -25.56 -25.01
N GLU A 323 -1.00 -24.25 -24.82
CA GLU A 323 0.03 -23.44 -25.49
C GLU A 323 0.73 -22.48 -24.51
N PRO A 324 2.07 -22.41 -24.48
CA PRO A 324 2.79 -21.53 -23.55
C PRO A 324 2.47 -20.05 -23.79
N LEU A 325 2.27 -19.30 -22.70
CA LEU A 325 2.11 -17.85 -22.77
C LEU A 325 3.46 -17.18 -23.07
N HIS A 326 3.50 -16.36 -24.12
CA HIS A 326 4.69 -15.62 -24.54
C HIS A 326 4.45 -14.11 -24.50
N PRO A 327 5.33 -13.32 -23.85
CA PRO A 327 5.33 -11.87 -23.96
C PRO A 327 5.50 -11.40 -25.41
N VAL A 328 5.02 -10.20 -25.75
CA VAL A 328 5.13 -9.64 -27.10
C VAL A 328 6.53 -9.10 -27.33
N GLU A 329 7.13 -8.47 -26.32
CA GLU A 329 8.45 -7.87 -26.43
C GLU A 329 9.56 -8.92 -26.13
N PRO A 330 10.61 -9.00 -26.98
CA PRO A 330 11.68 -9.97 -26.78
C PRO A 330 12.49 -9.68 -25.50
N GLU A 331 12.66 -8.41 -25.14
CA GLU A 331 13.38 -7.94 -23.95
C GLU A 331 12.74 -8.42 -22.64
N THR A 332 11.43 -8.70 -22.65
CA THR A 332 10.67 -9.21 -21.50
C THR A 332 11.06 -10.63 -21.12
N HIS A 333 11.57 -11.43 -22.07
CA HIS A 333 11.76 -12.87 -21.89
C HIS A 333 12.85 -13.21 -20.87
N LEU A 334 13.99 -12.53 -20.90
CA LEU A 334 15.14 -12.84 -20.05
C LEU A 334 14.90 -12.49 -18.57
N PRO A 335 14.49 -11.25 -18.20
CA PRO A 335 14.19 -10.91 -16.81
C PRO A 335 13.10 -11.81 -16.22
N LEU A 336 12.08 -12.13 -17.01
CA LEU A 336 10.95 -12.95 -16.57
C LEU A 336 11.38 -14.42 -16.37
N ALA A 337 12.17 -14.99 -17.28
CA ALA A 337 12.70 -16.34 -17.13
C ALA A 337 13.63 -16.48 -15.90
N GLN A 338 14.45 -15.46 -15.62
CA GLN A 338 15.32 -15.44 -14.43
C GLN A 338 14.49 -15.46 -13.14
N VAL A 339 13.44 -14.64 -13.05
CA VAL A 339 12.56 -14.62 -11.88
C VAL A 339 11.77 -15.92 -11.72
N LEU A 340 11.28 -16.51 -12.82
CA LEU A 340 10.58 -17.81 -12.77
C LEU A 340 11.50 -18.93 -12.28
N ARG A 341 12.78 -18.94 -12.70
CA ARG A 341 13.78 -19.88 -12.16
C ARG A 341 13.96 -19.69 -10.65
N GLN A 342 14.13 -18.45 -10.19
CA GLN A 342 14.26 -18.15 -8.74
C GLN A 342 13.04 -18.62 -7.93
N ARG A 343 11.84 -18.56 -8.52
CA ARG A 343 10.59 -19.03 -7.93
C ARG A 343 10.38 -20.55 -8.02
N GLN A 344 11.34 -21.30 -8.56
CA GLN A 344 11.27 -22.75 -8.80
C GLN A 344 10.21 -23.16 -9.84
N SER A 345 9.73 -22.20 -10.63
CA SER A 345 8.74 -22.36 -11.70
C SER A 345 9.40 -22.83 -13.01
N HIS A 346 10.19 -23.91 -12.92
CA HIS A 346 11.09 -24.38 -13.99
C HIS A 346 10.38 -24.72 -15.30
N ARG A 347 9.17 -25.32 -15.22
CA ARG A 347 8.39 -25.68 -16.41
C ARG A 347 7.97 -24.43 -17.20
N GLN A 348 7.51 -23.38 -16.51
CA GLN A 348 7.11 -22.12 -17.16
C GLN A 348 8.33 -21.38 -17.70
N ALA A 349 9.45 -21.33 -16.96
CA ALA A 349 10.69 -20.73 -17.41
C ALA A 349 11.20 -21.38 -18.72
N LEU A 350 11.25 -22.72 -18.77
CA LEU A 350 11.64 -23.46 -19.97
C LEU A 350 10.64 -23.28 -21.12
N GLY A 351 9.34 -23.24 -20.81
CA GLY A 351 8.29 -22.94 -21.79
C GLY A 351 8.48 -21.57 -22.44
N LEU A 352 8.79 -20.55 -21.65
CA LEU A 352 9.05 -19.19 -22.11
C LEU A 352 10.27 -19.11 -23.05
N ILE A 353 11.36 -19.79 -22.68
CA ILE A 353 12.61 -19.86 -23.46
C ILE A 353 12.40 -20.66 -24.76
N SER A 354 11.52 -21.67 -24.73
CA SER A 354 11.34 -22.58 -25.85
C SER A 354 10.94 -21.86 -27.14
N GLY A 355 11.66 -22.13 -28.23
CA GLY A 355 11.37 -21.53 -29.53
C GLY A 355 11.69 -20.04 -29.65
N PHE A 356 12.34 -19.41 -28.65
CA PHE A 356 12.67 -17.97 -28.70
C PHE A 356 13.40 -17.56 -29.97
N HIS A 357 14.45 -18.29 -30.35
CA HIS A 357 15.20 -18.09 -31.61
C HIS A 357 14.36 -18.14 -32.90
N ARG A 358 13.24 -18.87 -32.91
CA ARG A 358 12.34 -18.92 -34.07
C ARG A 358 11.43 -17.70 -34.12
N ARG A 359 11.00 -17.23 -32.94
CA ARG A 359 10.13 -16.05 -32.78
C ARG A 359 10.91 -14.74 -32.97
N HIS A 360 12.15 -14.69 -32.49
CA HIS A 360 13.03 -13.53 -32.56
C HIS A 360 14.43 -13.91 -33.09
N PRO A 361 14.58 -14.11 -34.41
CA PRO A 361 15.86 -14.50 -35.00
C PRO A 361 16.96 -13.44 -34.78
N GLY A 362 18.10 -13.87 -34.24
CA GLY A 362 19.27 -13.00 -34.06
C GLY A 362 19.20 -12.02 -32.88
N HIS A 363 18.29 -12.22 -31.93
CA HIS A 363 18.21 -11.37 -30.74
C HIS A 363 19.41 -11.60 -29.80
N ILE A 364 19.91 -10.52 -29.18
CA ILE A 364 21.12 -10.55 -28.33
C ILE A 364 20.99 -11.50 -27.13
N ASP A 365 19.78 -11.57 -26.53
CA ASP A 365 19.52 -12.43 -25.36
C ASP A 365 19.41 -13.92 -25.69
N THR A 366 19.50 -14.32 -26.97
CA THR A 366 19.34 -15.73 -27.37
C THR A 366 20.35 -16.62 -26.66
N ALA A 367 21.63 -16.23 -26.61
CA ALA A 367 22.64 -17.03 -25.95
C ALA A 367 22.37 -17.16 -24.44
N GLU A 368 22.00 -16.06 -23.79
CA GLU A 368 21.77 -16.02 -22.35
C GLU A 368 20.53 -16.83 -21.94
N LEU A 369 19.45 -16.75 -22.72
CA LEU A 369 18.25 -17.58 -22.50
C LEU A 369 18.54 -19.08 -22.63
N TYR A 370 19.37 -19.48 -23.59
CA TYR A 370 19.75 -20.88 -23.76
C TYR A 370 20.70 -21.37 -22.66
N LEU A 371 21.60 -20.50 -22.20
CA LEU A 371 22.42 -20.77 -21.03
C LEU A 371 21.55 -20.97 -19.78
N LEU A 372 20.57 -20.09 -19.56
CA LEU A 372 19.62 -20.19 -18.46
C LEU A 372 18.81 -21.50 -18.53
N ALA A 373 18.34 -21.90 -19.72
CA ALA A 373 17.68 -23.20 -19.89
C ALA A 373 18.60 -24.37 -19.54
N ALA A 374 19.86 -24.34 -19.96
CA ALA A 374 20.83 -25.38 -19.63
C ALA A 374 21.10 -25.45 -18.12
N GLN A 375 21.21 -24.30 -17.45
CA GLN A 375 21.32 -24.24 -15.99
C GLN A 375 20.09 -24.83 -15.29
N ILE A 376 18.88 -24.53 -15.76
CA ILE A 376 17.65 -25.14 -15.21
C ILE A 376 17.67 -26.66 -15.34
N TYR A 377 18.12 -27.20 -16.49
CA TYR A 377 18.20 -28.66 -16.64
C TYR A 377 19.30 -29.29 -15.78
N ALA A 378 20.50 -28.71 -15.71
CA ALA A 378 21.62 -29.29 -14.98
C ALA A 378 21.50 -29.09 -13.46
N GLU A 379 21.36 -27.83 -13.01
CA GLU A 379 21.41 -27.47 -11.59
C GLU A 379 20.08 -27.75 -10.89
N ASP A 380 18.96 -27.40 -11.52
CA ASP A 380 17.65 -27.46 -10.85
C ASP A 380 16.92 -28.80 -11.08
N GLN A 381 17.19 -29.51 -12.18
CA GLN A 381 16.56 -30.81 -12.50
C GLN A 381 17.52 -32.01 -12.50
N GLY A 382 18.85 -31.80 -12.37
CA GLY A 382 19.85 -32.87 -12.38
C GLY A 382 19.95 -33.64 -13.71
N ASN A 383 19.54 -33.03 -14.83
CA ASN A 383 19.49 -33.63 -16.15
C ASN A 383 20.56 -33.04 -17.09
N ASP A 384 21.82 -33.40 -16.83
CA ASP A 384 22.98 -32.95 -17.61
C ASP A 384 22.90 -33.34 -19.09
N ALA A 385 22.24 -34.47 -19.39
CA ALA A 385 22.06 -34.94 -20.75
C ALA A 385 21.16 -33.98 -21.56
N ALA A 386 20.08 -33.45 -20.96
CA ALA A 386 19.24 -32.45 -21.57
C ALA A 386 19.95 -31.09 -21.67
N ALA A 387 20.68 -30.69 -20.62
CA ALA A 387 21.47 -29.47 -20.62
C ALA A 387 22.50 -29.45 -21.76
N ARG A 388 23.27 -30.53 -21.95
CA ARG A 388 24.23 -30.66 -23.06
C ARG A 388 23.58 -30.55 -24.43
N LYS A 389 22.41 -31.17 -24.64
CA LYS A 389 21.68 -31.07 -25.92
C LYS A 389 21.26 -29.64 -26.23
N ILE A 390 20.83 -28.88 -25.23
CA ILE A 390 20.42 -27.48 -25.39
C ILE A 390 21.63 -26.58 -25.68
N LEU A 391 22.76 -26.81 -24.99
CA LEU A 391 24.01 -26.09 -25.25
C LEU A 391 24.55 -26.40 -26.65
N ASP A 392 24.61 -27.69 -27.04
CA ASP A 392 25.01 -28.11 -28.39
C ASP A 392 24.15 -27.45 -29.48
N PHE A 393 22.84 -27.36 -29.23
CA PHE A 393 21.91 -26.68 -30.13
C PHE A 393 22.18 -25.17 -30.20
N GLY A 394 22.35 -24.51 -29.05
CA GLY A 394 22.64 -23.07 -28.96
C GLY A 394 23.95 -22.70 -29.65
N ILE A 395 25.01 -23.49 -29.44
CA ILE A 395 26.32 -23.31 -30.09
C ILE A 395 26.19 -23.40 -31.62
N ARG A 396 25.49 -24.43 -32.12
CA ARG A 396 25.26 -24.59 -33.57
C ARG A 396 24.41 -23.48 -34.17
N LEU A 397 23.44 -22.97 -33.41
CA LEU A 397 22.53 -21.92 -33.85
C LEU A 397 23.23 -20.57 -33.98
N LEU A 398 24.11 -20.24 -33.03
CA LEU A 398 24.77 -18.94 -32.93
C LEU A 398 26.09 -18.87 -33.72
N GLY A 399 26.73 -20.00 -34.02
CA GLY A 399 27.92 -20.04 -34.89
C GLY A 399 29.11 -19.31 -34.29
N ASP A 400 29.60 -18.27 -34.97
CA ASP A 400 30.78 -17.48 -34.56
C ASP A 400 30.43 -16.27 -33.65
N ASP A 401 29.21 -16.20 -33.13
CA ASP A 401 28.80 -15.12 -32.23
C ASP A 401 29.65 -15.14 -30.94
N PRO A 402 30.19 -13.99 -30.46
CA PRO A 402 30.95 -13.94 -29.21
C PRO A 402 30.20 -14.52 -28.00
N ALA A 403 28.87 -14.51 -28.00
CA ALA A 403 28.05 -15.07 -26.94
C ALA A 403 28.12 -16.60 -26.85
N VAL A 404 28.64 -17.29 -27.88
CA VAL A 404 28.86 -18.75 -27.90
C VAL A 404 29.90 -19.20 -26.88
N GLN A 405 30.88 -18.34 -26.55
CA GLN A 405 31.94 -18.67 -25.58
C GLN A 405 31.37 -19.06 -24.21
N ALA A 406 30.30 -18.40 -23.77
CA ALA A 406 29.64 -18.72 -22.50
C ALA A 406 28.97 -20.11 -22.52
N LEU A 407 28.36 -20.49 -23.66
CA LEU A 407 27.74 -21.79 -23.84
C LEU A 407 28.78 -22.91 -23.90
N GLU A 408 29.88 -22.70 -24.64
CA GLU A 408 30.99 -23.66 -24.71
C GLU A 408 31.66 -23.88 -23.35
N PHE A 409 31.88 -22.79 -22.60
CA PHE A 409 32.43 -22.86 -21.26
C PHE A 409 31.55 -23.72 -20.34
N TYR A 410 30.25 -23.44 -20.26
CA TYR A 410 29.33 -24.19 -19.41
C TYR A 410 29.20 -25.66 -19.87
N ARG A 411 29.19 -25.90 -21.17
CA ARG A 411 29.19 -27.27 -21.73
C ARG A 411 30.42 -28.07 -21.33
N SER A 412 31.60 -27.43 -21.31
CA SER A 412 32.85 -28.09 -20.90
C SER A 412 32.83 -28.45 -19.41
N ALA A 413 32.27 -27.58 -18.56
CA ALA A 413 32.11 -27.81 -17.14
C ALA A 413 31.20 -29.01 -16.83
N LEU A 414 30.14 -29.22 -17.61
CA LEU A 414 29.26 -30.40 -17.47
C LEU A 414 29.93 -31.72 -17.90
N SER A 415 31.10 -31.68 -18.55
CA SER A 415 31.82 -32.87 -19.02
C SER A 415 33.02 -33.27 -18.16
N ALA A 416 33.39 -32.40 -17.21
CA ALA A 416 34.35 -32.70 -16.14
C ALA A 416 33.63 -33.41 -14.99
#